data_AF-A0A2E6NPS5-F1
#
_entry.id   AF-A0A2E6NPS5-F1
#
_cell.length_a   1.000
_cell.length_b   1.000
_cell.length_c   1.000
_cell.angle_alpha   90.00
_cell.angle_beta   90.00
_cell.angle_gamma   90.00
#
_symmetry.space_group_name_H-M   'P 1'
#
loop_
_entity.id
_entity.type
_entity.pdbx_description
1 polymer ?
#
loop_
_entity_poly.entity_id
_entity_poly.type
_entity_poly.pdbx_seq_one_letter_code
_entity_poly.pdbx_strand_id
1 'polypeptide(L)'
;MVKTLREEADICMQRFIASQANADEGIDIEALLCFVEKRKLTVEVFPNAIDCPSCYAHYGEALRMVGVYYWTLSLKQGEQAKKAATERKASLVAFSKENREKANLNFKMALQQFNIHFSTGQVIPDAYWKAFEAAYLLEQYNYALQYLKGYELNNTLSATESEKLRKWRERTKKRQNKKLRDEVRKDLDD
;
A
#
# COMPACT_ATOMS: atom_id res chain seq x y z
N MET A 1 -3.56 -28.35 2.40
CA MET A 1 -3.95 -27.30 1.44
C MET A 1 -3.57 -25.91 1.92
N VAL A 2 -4.21 -25.33 2.95
CA VAL A 2 -3.90 -23.97 3.43
C VAL A 2 -2.45 -23.80 3.90
N LYS A 3 -1.93 -24.78 4.66
CA LYS A 3 -0.53 -24.78 5.10
C LYS A 3 0.44 -24.67 3.91
N THR A 4 0.18 -25.47 2.88
CA THR A 4 0.93 -25.47 1.61
C THR A 4 0.87 -24.12 0.89
N LEU A 5 -0.31 -23.49 0.80
CA LEU A 5 -0.45 -22.17 0.19
C LEU A 5 0.34 -21.08 0.94
N ARG A 6 0.40 -21.16 2.27
CA ARG A 6 1.18 -20.21 3.09
C ARG A 6 2.68 -20.40 2.87
N GLU A 7 3.16 -21.64 2.84
CA GLU A 7 4.56 -21.98 2.55
C GLU A 7 4.96 -21.51 1.15
N GLU A 8 4.12 -21.75 0.14
CA GLU A 8 4.34 -21.27 -1.23
C GLU A 8 4.37 -19.73 -1.30
N ALA A 9 3.49 -19.05 -0.56
CA ALA A 9 3.50 -17.60 -0.46
C ALA A 9 4.85 -17.11 0.11
N ASP A 10 5.34 -17.74 1.18
CA ASP A 10 6.59 -17.34 1.82
C ASP A 10 7.80 -17.58 0.90
N ILE A 11 7.81 -18.67 0.11
CA ILE A 11 8.83 -18.91 -0.92
C ILE A 11 8.82 -17.79 -1.97
N CYS A 12 7.64 -17.44 -2.50
CA CYS A 12 7.50 -16.35 -3.47
C CYS A 12 7.93 -15.00 -2.89
N MET A 13 7.62 -14.73 -1.62
CA MET A 13 8.07 -13.53 -0.92
C MET A 13 9.60 -13.49 -0.74
N GLN A 14 10.23 -14.59 -0.35
CA GLN A 14 11.68 -14.68 -0.19
C GLN A 14 12.40 -14.43 -1.53
N ARG A 15 11.90 -15.02 -2.62
CA ARG A 15 12.41 -14.79 -3.98
C ARG A 15 12.31 -13.31 -4.37
N PHE A 16 11.18 -12.68 -4.08
CA PHE A 16 11.00 -11.25 -4.32
C PHE A 16 12.00 -10.41 -3.52
N ILE A 17 12.14 -10.64 -2.20
CA ILE A 17 13.09 -9.91 -1.35
C ILE A 17 14.52 -10.07 -1.86
N ALA A 18 14.92 -11.28 -2.25
CA ALA A 18 16.25 -11.54 -2.81
C ALA A 18 16.49 -10.72 -4.08
N SER A 19 15.50 -10.61 -4.97
CA SER A 19 15.61 -9.76 -6.17
C SER A 19 15.76 -8.26 -5.87
N GLN A 20 15.29 -7.79 -4.71
CA GLN A 20 15.47 -6.39 -4.30
C GLN A 20 16.90 -6.09 -3.84
N ALA A 21 17.64 -7.10 -3.36
CA ALA A 21 19.04 -6.96 -2.96
C ALA A 21 19.98 -6.89 -4.17
N ASN A 22 19.63 -7.57 -5.26
CA ASN A 22 20.38 -7.60 -6.51
C ASN A 22 19.73 -6.68 -7.57
N ALA A 23 19.57 -5.39 -7.25
CA ALA A 23 18.81 -4.45 -8.08
C ALA A 23 19.32 -4.33 -9.54
N ASP A 24 20.59 -4.67 -9.79
CA ASP A 24 21.21 -4.68 -11.13
C ASP A 24 20.67 -5.79 -12.03
N GLU A 25 20.16 -6.89 -11.46
CA GLU A 25 19.54 -8.02 -12.19
C GLU A 25 18.04 -7.79 -12.45
N GLY A 26 17.48 -6.72 -11.89
CA GLY A 26 16.06 -6.39 -11.99
C GLY A 26 15.22 -6.98 -10.86
N ILE A 27 14.10 -6.30 -10.57
CA ILE A 27 13.16 -6.74 -9.53
C ILE A 27 12.24 -7.82 -10.11
N ASP A 28 12.17 -8.97 -9.44
CA ASP A 28 11.34 -10.10 -9.83
C ASP A 28 9.87 -9.86 -9.44
N ILE A 29 9.16 -9.13 -10.30
CA ILE A 29 7.74 -8.82 -10.10
C ILE A 29 6.86 -10.07 -10.13
N GLU A 30 7.26 -11.12 -10.85
CA GLU A 30 6.50 -12.38 -10.92
C GLU A 30 6.47 -13.08 -9.56
N ALA A 31 7.56 -13.00 -8.80
CA ALA A 31 7.63 -13.50 -7.43
C ALA A 31 6.61 -12.78 -6.52
N LEU A 32 6.50 -11.45 -6.66
CA LEU A 32 5.53 -10.67 -5.89
C LEU A 32 4.08 -10.98 -6.33
N LEU A 33 3.82 -11.17 -7.62
CA LEU A 33 2.51 -11.55 -8.12
C LEU A 33 2.12 -12.97 -7.67
N CYS A 34 3.07 -13.91 -7.64
CA CYS A 34 2.88 -15.22 -7.02
C CYS A 34 2.47 -15.06 -5.55
N PHE A 35 3.19 -14.24 -4.78
CA PHE A 35 2.87 -14.01 -3.38
C PHE A 35 1.43 -13.51 -3.18
N VAL A 36 1.01 -12.52 -3.99
CA VAL A 36 -0.38 -12.02 -3.98
C VAL A 36 -1.38 -13.12 -4.30
N GLU A 37 -1.13 -13.92 -5.34
CA GLU A 37 -2.03 -14.99 -5.74
C GLU A 37 -2.19 -16.05 -4.65
N LYS A 38 -1.09 -16.48 -4.01
CA LYS A 38 -1.16 -17.45 -2.91
C LYS A 38 -1.92 -16.90 -1.70
N ARG A 39 -1.79 -15.61 -1.39
CA ARG A 39 -2.59 -14.97 -0.32
C ARG A 39 -4.06 -14.83 -0.69
N LYS A 40 -4.37 -14.52 -1.95
CA LYS A 40 -5.75 -14.49 -2.49
C LYS A 40 -6.42 -15.85 -2.37
N LEU A 41 -5.78 -16.91 -2.87
CA LEU A 41 -6.29 -18.29 -2.77
C LEU A 41 -6.50 -18.71 -1.31
N THR A 42 -5.63 -18.26 -0.40
CA THR A 42 -5.80 -18.51 1.04
C THR A 42 -7.08 -17.86 1.58
N VAL A 43 -7.41 -16.63 1.16
CA VAL A 43 -8.67 -15.95 1.53
C VAL A 43 -9.88 -16.67 0.92
N GLU A 44 -9.79 -17.17 -0.32
CA GLU A 44 -10.88 -17.91 -0.97
C GLU A 44 -11.22 -19.22 -0.24
N VAL A 45 -10.26 -19.85 0.44
CA VAL A 45 -10.51 -21.01 1.31
C VAL A 45 -11.23 -20.61 2.61
N PHE A 46 -11.11 -19.35 3.05
CA PHE A 46 -11.77 -18.80 4.25
C PHE A 46 -12.63 -17.57 3.91
N PRO A 47 -13.77 -17.77 3.20
CA PRO A 47 -14.61 -16.66 2.75
C PRO A 47 -15.27 -15.90 3.91
N ASN A 48 -15.41 -16.52 5.09
CA ASN A 48 -15.78 -15.83 6.31
C ASN A 48 -14.52 -15.32 7.03
N ALA A 49 -14.40 -14.00 7.15
CA ALA A 49 -13.24 -13.37 7.76
C ALA A 49 -13.02 -13.75 9.23
N ILE A 50 -14.07 -14.15 9.96
CA ILE A 50 -13.96 -14.58 11.37
C ILE A 50 -13.12 -15.85 11.50
N ASP A 51 -13.15 -16.73 10.49
CA ASP A 51 -12.44 -18.03 10.53
C ASP A 51 -10.93 -17.86 10.27
N CYS A 52 -10.53 -16.82 9.53
CA CYS A 52 -9.13 -16.45 9.37
C CYS A 52 -8.92 -14.93 9.19
N PRO A 53 -8.99 -14.14 10.27
CA PRO A 53 -8.82 -12.69 10.18
C PRO A 53 -7.46 -12.27 9.64
N SER A 54 -6.41 -13.03 9.99
CA SER A 54 -5.04 -12.77 9.53
C SER A 54 -4.85 -13.03 8.03
N CYS A 55 -5.65 -13.89 7.41
CA CYS A 55 -5.60 -14.14 5.97
C CYS A 55 -5.88 -12.85 5.17
N TYR A 56 -6.87 -12.07 5.61
CA TYR A 56 -7.23 -10.79 4.99
C TYR A 56 -6.17 -9.71 5.23
N ALA A 57 -5.58 -9.63 6.43
CA ALA A 57 -4.48 -8.71 6.69
C ALA A 57 -3.24 -9.02 5.83
N HIS A 58 -2.88 -10.30 5.69
CA HIS A 58 -1.76 -10.73 4.85
C HIS A 58 -2.02 -10.50 3.37
N TYR A 59 -3.27 -10.70 2.91
CA TYR A 59 -3.62 -10.41 1.52
C TYR A 59 -3.62 -8.90 1.25
N GLY A 60 -4.13 -8.10 2.17
CA GLY A 60 -4.04 -6.63 2.12
C GLY A 60 -2.59 -6.15 2.04
N GLU A 61 -1.69 -6.75 2.80
CA GLU A 61 -0.26 -6.44 2.73
C GLU A 61 0.36 -6.80 1.38
N ALA A 62 0.06 -7.99 0.84
CA ALA A 62 0.57 -8.40 -0.46
C ALA A 62 0.13 -7.43 -1.58
N LEU A 63 -1.15 -7.01 -1.56
CA LEU A 63 -1.68 -6.00 -2.48
C LEU A 63 -1.00 -4.64 -2.28
N ARG A 64 -0.80 -4.20 -1.03
CA ARG A 64 -0.08 -2.95 -0.74
C ARG A 64 1.33 -2.96 -1.33
N MET A 65 2.04 -4.07 -1.21
CA MET A 65 3.39 -4.21 -1.77
C MET A 65 3.41 -4.05 -3.29
N VAL A 66 2.47 -4.66 -4.03
CA VAL A 66 2.32 -4.44 -5.47
C VAL A 66 2.00 -2.98 -5.77
N GLY A 67 1.15 -2.36 -4.95
CA GLY A 67 0.86 -0.93 -5.02
C GLY A 67 2.13 -0.08 -4.91
N VAL A 68 2.99 -0.36 -3.92
CA VAL A 68 4.25 0.34 -3.70
C VAL A 68 5.22 0.14 -4.87
N TYR A 69 5.29 -1.07 -5.43
CA TYR A 69 6.13 -1.36 -6.58
C TYR A 69 5.76 -0.47 -7.78
N TYR A 70 4.48 -0.48 -8.19
CA TYR A 70 4.04 0.33 -9.33
C TYR A 70 4.11 1.83 -9.03
N TRP A 71 3.85 2.26 -7.79
CA TRP A 71 4.02 3.65 -7.40
C TRP A 71 5.48 4.11 -7.55
N THR A 72 6.43 3.27 -7.17
CA THR A 72 7.86 3.55 -7.30
C THR A 72 8.29 3.66 -8.77
N LEU A 73 7.80 2.75 -9.62
CA LEU A 73 8.03 2.84 -11.07
C LEU A 73 7.47 4.14 -11.66
N SER A 74 6.24 4.49 -11.25
CA SER A 74 5.59 5.74 -11.68
C SER A 74 6.43 6.96 -11.34
N LEU A 75 6.97 7.05 -10.12
CA LEU A 75 7.87 8.13 -9.70
C LEU A 75 9.15 8.14 -10.52
N LYS A 76 9.81 6.98 -10.69
CA LYS A 76 11.06 6.87 -11.45
C LYS A 76 10.88 7.35 -12.89
N GLN A 77 9.80 6.93 -13.55
CA GLN A 77 9.47 7.34 -14.91
C GLN A 77 9.10 8.82 -14.99
N GLY A 78 8.36 9.34 -14.01
CA GLY A 78 8.04 10.76 -13.90
C GLY A 78 9.29 11.64 -13.78
N GLU A 79 10.27 11.23 -12.97
CA GLU A 79 11.55 11.93 -12.85
C GLU A 79 12.40 11.83 -14.12
N GLN A 80 12.43 10.67 -14.77
CA GLN A 80 13.12 10.51 -16.05
C GLN A 80 12.49 11.38 -17.15
N ALA A 81 11.15 11.51 -17.17
CA ALA A 81 10.44 12.32 -18.16
C ALA A 81 10.80 13.82 -18.08
N LYS A 82 11.11 14.34 -16.89
CA LYS A 82 11.52 15.75 -16.71
C LYS A 82 12.82 16.10 -17.44
N LYS A 83 13.69 15.11 -17.67
CA LYS A 83 15.03 15.28 -18.25
C LYS A 83 15.17 14.69 -19.66
N ALA A 84 14.12 14.06 -20.17
CA ALA A 84 14.15 13.36 -21.45
C ALA A 84 13.87 14.30 -22.64
N ALA A 85 14.44 13.97 -23.80
CA ALA A 85 14.07 14.57 -25.08
C ALA A 85 12.59 14.32 -25.42
N THR A 86 11.99 15.17 -26.25
CA THR A 86 10.54 15.23 -26.52
C THR A 86 9.91 13.87 -26.85
N GLU A 87 10.56 13.06 -27.70
CA GLU A 87 10.06 11.74 -28.12
C GLU A 87 9.99 10.74 -26.96
N ARG A 88 11.03 10.70 -26.10
CA ARG A 88 11.09 9.81 -24.94
C ARG A 88 10.28 10.34 -23.75
N LYS A 89 10.04 11.65 -23.69
CA LYS A 89 9.25 12.29 -22.64
C LYS A 89 7.80 11.81 -22.68
N ALA A 90 7.17 11.76 -23.86
CA ALA A 90 5.78 11.35 -23.99
C ALA A 90 5.55 9.91 -23.50
N SER A 91 6.42 8.98 -23.89
CA SER A 91 6.31 7.57 -23.45
C SER A 91 6.53 7.42 -21.94
N LEU A 92 7.52 8.10 -21.36
CA LEU A 92 7.76 8.07 -19.91
C LEU A 92 6.59 8.65 -19.10
N VAL A 93 5.94 9.71 -19.60
CA VAL A 93 4.73 10.27 -18.97
C VAL A 93 3.58 9.26 -19.03
N ALA A 94 3.37 8.62 -20.19
CA ALA A 94 2.33 7.61 -20.34
C ALA A 94 2.54 6.42 -19.40
N PHE A 95 3.76 5.86 -19.34
CA PHE A 95 4.09 4.77 -18.42
C PHE A 95 3.97 5.18 -16.96
N SER A 96 4.38 6.41 -16.62
CA SER A 96 4.24 6.93 -15.26
C SER A 96 2.78 6.96 -14.83
N LYS A 97 1.87 7.40 -15.72
CA LYS A 97 0.43 7.42 -15.49
C LYS A 97 -0.15 6.01 -15.34
N GLU A 98 0.17 5.10 -16.26
CA GLU A 98 -0.30 3.71 -16.21
C GLU A 98 0.11 3.02 -14.90
N ASN A 99 1.37 3.18 -14.49
CA ASN A 99 1.86 2.62 -13.24
C ASN A 99 1.21 3.29 -12.01
N ARG A 100 0.88 4.58 -12.07
CA ARG A 100 0.12 5.24 -11.00
C ARG A 100 -1.29 4.66 -10.87
N GLU A 101 -1.94 4.34 -11.98
CA GLU A 101 -3.27 3.70 -11.99
C GLU A 101 -3.22 2.28 -11.42
N LYS A 102 -2.25 1.46 -11.84
CA LYS A 102 -2.00 0.12 -11.26
C LYS A 102 -1.73 0.19 -9.76
N ALA A 103 -0.93 1.16 -9.32
CA ALA A 103 -0.67 1.38 -7.90
C ALA A 103 -1.95 1.71 -7.13
N ASN A 104 -2.74 2.66 -7.64
CA ASN A 104 -3.99 3.09 -7.01
C ASN A 104 -5.01 1.95 -6.91
N LEU A 105 -5.14 1.11 -7.94
CA LEU A 105 -6.00 -0.07 -7.90
C LEU A 105 -5.59 -1.01 -6.76
N ASN A 106 -4.31 -1.36 -6.69
CA ASN A 106 -3.79 -2.26 -5.67
C ASN A 106 -3.93 -1.69 -4.26
N PHE A 107 -3.69 -0.38 -4.06
CA PHE A 107 -3.94 0.25 -2.75
C PHE A 107 -5.41 0.22 -2.35
N LYS A 108 -6.35 0.45 -3.28
CA LYS A 108 -7.79 0.36 -2.97
C LYS A 108 -8.18 -1.06 -2.56
N MET A 109 -7.71 -2.06 -3.29
CA MET A 109 -7.93 -3.46 -2.95
C MET A 109 -7.30 -3.81 -1.59
N ALA A 110 -6.08 -3.32 -1.31
CA ALA A 110 -5.41 -3.52 -0.02
C ALA A 110 -6.25 -2.96 1.14
N LEU A 111 -6.75 -1.72 1.02
CA LEU A 111 -7.62 -1.11 2.03
C LEU A 111 -8.91 -1.89 2.26
N GLN A 112 -9.51 -2.45 1.20
CA GLN A 112 -10.67 -3.32 1.34
C GLN A 112 -10.35 -4.54 2.21
N GLN A 113 -9.23 -5.21 1.96
CA GLN A 113 -8.83 -6.39 2.74
C GLN A 113 -8.49 -6.03 4.20
N PHE A 114 -7.80 -4.91 4.44
CA PHE A 114 -7.54 -4.43 5.80
C PHE A 114 -8.84 -4.09 6.54
N ASN A 115 -9.81 -3.45 5.89
CA ASN A 115 -11.09 -3.15 6.52
C ASN A 115 -11.89 -4.41 6.86
N ILE A 116 -11.85 -5.43 6.01
CA ILE A 116 -12.45 -6.74 6.33
C ILE A 116 -11.76 -7.33 7.56
N HIS A 117 -10.42 -7.32 7.61
CA HIS A 117 -9.67 -7.75 8.79
C HIS A 117 -10.10 -6.99 10.06
N PHE A 118 -10.13 -5.65 10.03
CA PHE A 118 -10.50 -4.85 11.20
C PHE A 118 -11.95 -5.07 11.66
N SER A 119 -12.86 -5.39 10.74
CA SER A 119 -14.26 -5.70 11.08
C SER A 119 -14.42 -6.96 11.93
N THR A 120 -13.43 -7.85 11.95
CA THR A 120 -13.43 -9.05 12.80
C THR A 120 -13.16 -8.76 14.28
N GLY A 121 -12.71 -7.55 14.62
CA GLY A 121 -12.27 -7.18 15.96
C GLY A 121 -10.91 -7.76 16.38
N GLN A 122 -10.31 -8.64 15.57
CA GLN A 122 -8.94 -9.10 15.81
C GLN A 122 -7.93 -8.02 15.41
N VAL A 123 -6.84 -7.94 16.17
CA VAL A 123 -5.83 -6.89 16.03
C VAL A 123 -4.52 -7.51 15.54
N ILE A 124 -4.11 -7.16 14.33
CA ILE A 124 -2.74 -7.30 13.87
C ILE A 124 -2.13 -5.90 13.88
N PRO A 125 -1.29 -5.55 14.86
CA PRO A 125 -0.95 -4.15 15.10
C PRO A 125 -0.32 -3.43 13.90
N ASP A 126 0.55 -4.12 13.15
CA ASP A 126 1.17 -3.60 11.92
C ASP A 126 0.19 -3.34 10.77
N ALA A 127 -0.99 -3.98 10.78
CA ALA A 127 -1.98 -3.81 9.71
C ALA A 127 -2.49 -2.37 9.65
N TYR A 128 -2.63 -1.70 10.80
CA TYR A 128 -3.01 -0.28 10.84
C TYR A 128 -1.96 0.62 10.18
N TRP A 129 -0.68 0.36 10.42
CA TRP A 129 0.39 1.13 9.77
C TRP A 129 0.38 0.93 8.25
N LYS A 130 0.24 -0.32 7.80
CA LYS A 130 0.18 -0.69 6.38
C LYS A 130 -1.05 -0.09 5.68
N ALA A 131 -2.21 -0.09 6.35
CA ALA A 131 -3.42 0.57 5.85
C ALA A 131 -3.26 2.10 5.79
N PHE A 132 -2.61 2.71 6.80
CA PHE A 132 -2.25 4.12 6.77
C PHE A 132 -1.42 4.48 5.53
N GLU A 133 -0.39 3.71 5.22
CA GLU A 133 0.49 3.98 4.06
C GLU A 133 -0.30 3.94 2.74
N ALA A 134 -1.15 2.92 2.55
CA ALA A 134 -1.99 2.82 1.36
C ALA A 134 -2.97 4.00 1.25
N ALA A 135 -3.67 4.35 2.33
CA ALA A 135 -4.60 5.48 2.35
C ALA A 135 -3.91 6.83 2.11
N TYR A 136 -2.71 7.01 2.68
CA TYR A 136 -1.92 8.22 2.48
C TYR A 136 -1.48 8.38 1.02
N LEU A 137 -1.04 7.29 0.37
CA LEU A 137 -0.63 7.28 -1.04
C LEU A 137 -1.79 7.47 -2.04
N LEU A 138 -3.00 7.10 -1.62
CA LEU A 138 -4.27 7.39 -2.31
C LEU A 138 -4.81 8.80 -2.00
N GLU A 139 -4.11 9.59 -1.17
CA GLU A 139 -4.55 10.92 -0.74
C GLU A 139 -5.91 10.93 -0.02
N GLN A 140 -6.23 9.81 0.62
CA GLN A 140 -7.40 9.61 1.46
C GLN A 140 -7.08 9.96 2.91
N TYR A 141 -6.75 11.24 3.15
CA TYR A 141 -6.14 11.68 4.41
C TYR A 141 -7.05 11.49 5.64
N ASN A 142 -8.37 11.49 5.47
CA ASN A 142 -9.32 11.16 6.53
C ASN A 142 -9.11 9.73 7.04
N TYR A 143 -9.10 8.75 6.13
CA TYR A 143 -8.84 7.34 6.46
C TYR A 143 -7.42 7.13 6.98
N ALA A 144 -6.42 7.79 6.38
CA ALA A 144 -5.04 7.72 6.85
C ALA A 144 -4.90 8.15 8.32
N LEU A 145 -5.58 9.22 8.74
CA LEU A 145 -5.60 9.66 10.14
C LEU A 145 -6.31 8.67 11.07
N GLN A 146 -7.40 8.04 10.61
CA GLN A 146 -8.09 7.01 11.36
C GLN A 146 -7.19 5.79 11.59
N TYR A 147 -6.47 5.33 10.56
CA TYR A 147 -5.54 4.22 10.69
C TYR A 147 -4.35 4.55 11.61
N LEU A 148 -3.81 5.77 11.57
CA LEU A 148 -2.79 6.21 12.53
C LEU A 148 -3.30 6.18 13.98
N LYS A 149 -4.56 6.58 14.21
CA LYS A 149 -5.21 6.46 15.52
C LYS A 149 -5.40 5.00 15.91
N GLY A 150 -5.82 4.15 14.98
CA GLY A 150 -5.92 2.70 15.19
C GLY A 150 -4.58 2.09 15.60
N TYR A 151 -3.48 2.46 14.93
CA TYR A 151 -2.14 2.02 15.29
C TYR A 151 -1.77 2.44 16.72
N GLU A 152 -2.04 3.68 17.10
CA GLU A 152 -1.79 4.19 18.47
C GLU A 152 -2.56 3.43 19.55
N LEU A 153 -3.84 3.16 19.32
CA LEU A 153 -4.71 2.51 20.30
C LEU A 153 -4.41 1.02 20.49
N ASN A 154 -3.76 0.39 19.52
CA ASN A 154 -3.57 -1.06 19.45
C ASN A 154 -2.10 -1.50 19.61
N ASN A 155 -1.20 -0.56 19.93
CA ASN A 155 0.23 -0.85 20.12
C ASN A 155 0.75 -0.19 21.39
N THR A 156 1.65 -0.88 22.09
CA THR A 156 2.52 -0.25 23.09
C THR A 156 3.69 0.42 22.35
N LEU A 157 3.66 1.75 22.27
CA LEU A 157 4.66 2.52 21.53
C LEU A 157 5.83 2.94 22.42
N SER A 158 7.05 2.78 21.91
CA SER A 158 8.22 3.48 22.46
C SER A 158 8.10 5.00 22.29
N ALA A 159 8.96 5.76 22.97
CA ALA A 159 9.03 7.21 22.80
C ALA A 159 9.36 7.59 21.34
N THR A 160 10.25 6.85 20.69
CA THR A 160 10.64 7.06 19.28
C THR A 160 9.46 6.81 18.34
N GLU A 161 8.68 5.76 18.55
CA GLU A 161 7.51 5.45 17.74
C GLU A 161 6.38 6.45 17.97
N SER A 162 6.17 6.88 19.21
CA SER A 162 5.21 7.92 19.57
C SER A 162 5.52 9.24 18.86
N GLU A 163 6.80 9.63 18.83
CA GLU A 163 7.26 10.83 18.14
C GLU A 163 7.13 10.70 16.60
N LYS A 164 7.49 9.53 16.05
CA LYS A 164 7.26 9.22 14.63
C LYS A 164 5.77 9.36 14.27
N LEU A 165 4.89 8.81 15.10
CA LEU A 165 3.44 8.90 14.92
C LEU A 165 2.94 10.34 14.98
N ARG A 166 3.40 11.14 15.95
CA ARG A 166 3.07 12.58 16.05
C ARG A 166 3.42 13.32 14.76
N LYS A 167 4.64 13.15 14.24
CA LYS A 167 5.09 13.76 12.99
C LYS A 167 4.21 13.35 11.80
N TRP A 168 3.84 12.08 11.70
CA TRP A 168 2.96 11.61 10.62
C TRP A 168 1.54 12.16 10.73
N ARG A 169 0.99 12.30 11.94
CA ARG A 169 -0.31 12.95 12.16
C ARG A 169 -0.30 14.40 11.71
N GLU A 170 0.71 15.18 12.12
CA GLU A 170 0.86 16.59 11.74
C GLU A 170 1.00 16.75 10.23
N ARG A 171 1.87 15.95 9.61
CA ARG A 171 2.07 15.93 8.15
C ARG A 171 0.78 15.62 7.42
N THR A 172 0.03 14.61 7.87
CA THR A 172 -1.21 14.17 7.23
C THR A 172 -2.31 15.22 7.37
N LYS A 173 -2.47 15.82 8.56
CA LYS A 173 -3.40 16.95 8.78
C LYS A 173 -3.06 18.15 7.88
N LYS A 174 -1.78 18.49 7.74
CA LYS A 174 -1.34 19.59 6.86
C LYS A 174 -1.72 19.32 5.39
N ARG A 175 -1.57 18.07 4.93
CA ARG A 175 -1.95 17.63 3.58
C ARG A 175 -3.48 17.65 3.37
N GLN A 176 -4.25 17.14 4.33
CA GLN A 176 -5.71 17.21 4.36
C GLN A 176 -6.21 18.65 4.26
N ASN A 177 -5.72 19.55 5.11
CA ASN A 177 -6.10 20.96 5.11
C ASN A 177 -5.71 21.66 3.80
N LYS A 178 -4.56 21.30 3.22
CA LYS A 178 -4.18 21.82 1.91
C LYS A 178 -5.17 21.36 0.83
N LYS A 179 -5.48 20.06 0.77
CA LYS A 179 -6.43 19.51 -0.20
C LYS A 179 -7.81 20.17 -0.10
N LEU A 180 -8.35 20.31 1.11
CA LEU A 180 -9.63 20.99 1.35
C LEU A 180 -9.60 22.45 0.88
N ARG A 181 -8.51 23.19 1.16
CA ARG A 181 -8.37 24.57 0.68
C ARG A 181 -8.27 24.65 -0.84
N ASP A 182 -7.56 23.73 -1.47
CA ASP A 182 -7.39 23.69 -2.92
C ASP A 182 -8.71 23.29 -3.61
N GLU A 183 -9.54 22.46 -2.98
CA GLU A 183 -10.90 22.11 -3.44
C GLU A 183 -11.85 23.32 -3.31
N VAL A 184 -11.92 23.97 -2.14
CA VAL A 184 -12.75 25.17 -1.93
C VAL A 184 -12.39 26.30 -2.89
N ARG A 185 -11.09 26.47 -3.21
CA ARG A 185 -10.67 27.49 -4.19
C ARG A 185 -11.18 27.21 -5.59
N LYS A 186 -11.15 25.95 -6.04
CA LYS A 186 -11.70 25.58 -7.34
C LYS A 186 -13.20 25.87 -7.40
N ASP A 187 -13.93 25.50 -6.35
CA ASP A 187 -15.38 25.75 -6.26
C ASP A 187 -15.76 27.23 -6.21
N LEU A 188 -14.81 28.13 -5.88
CA LEU A 188 -15.01 29.58 -5.87
C LEU A 188 -14.55 30.27 -7.16
N ASP A 189 -13.68 29.62 -7.93
CA ASP A 189 -13.14 30.12 -9.21
C ASP A 189 -13.94 29.58 -10.42
N ASP A 190 -14.83 28.60 -10.22
CA ASP A 190 -15.81 28.05 -11.18
C ASP A 190 -17.19 28.76 -11.09
#